data_AF-A0A7M1T8Z3-F1
#
_entry.id   AF-A0A7M1T8Z3-F1
#
_cell.length_a   1.000
_cell.length_b   1.000
_cell.length_c   1.000
_cell.angle_alpha   90.00
_cell.angle_beta   90.00
_cell.angle_gamma   90.00
#
_symmetry.space_group_name_H-M   'P 1'
#
loop_
_entity.id
_entity.type
_entity.pdbx_description
1 polymer ?
#
loop_
_entity_poly.entity_id
_entity_poly.type
_entity_poly.pdbx_seq_one_letter_code
_entity_poly.pdbx_strand_id
1 'polypeptide(L)'
;MIGINLNSDTDAPKYIWNKIYGRLTYLTPAYERVPIYLVDEATMDRIHPPERSLSMDVLKERLPGIMGRLEEEAERMREEELPRWASIIEEGLNACFTSQMSALGAYFHDFQPQPELAHDLTNILEERTKYDKALKEQIRAQHPRLPAGEVIFICPERIYRHEKPELLFQKVVIHELAHAYVGGERNEDYRRGYGRVIEESLANAVALSHFRRKETPALKAFIATQPPEYRGCYFWIDNLSTNEHLFMRYHLEHWRNRPVNLLLAKHVFRHPIFRDPDEFEFFIHKIFRRQPLSYWYFLDHWGFPREILKDALEQNYEKNNHRPLCNLISLAILQFVAEQG
;
A
#
# COMPACT_ATOMS: atom_id res chain seq x y z
N MET A 1 -15.03 -5.03 16.22
CA MET A 1 -13.99 -6.05 16.44
C MET A 1 -12.93 -5.50 17.40
N ILE A 2 -12.23 -6.35 18.15
CA ILE A 2 -11.04 -6.01 18.95
C ILE A 2 -9.99 -7.05 18.52
N GLY A 3 -8.74 -6.64 18.29
CA GLY A 3 -7.68 -7.59 17.97
C GLY A 3 -7.46 -8.61 19.10
N ILE A 4 -7.19 -9.85 18.74
CA ILE A 4 -6.98 -10.93 19.69
C ILE A 4 -5.49 -11.02 19.97
N ASN A 5 -5.08 -10.81 21.21
CA ASN A 5 -3.70 -11.05 21.61
C ASN A 5 -3.44 -12.56 21.72
N LEU A 6 -2.57 -13.06 20.84
CA LEU A 6 -2.14 -14.46 20.82
C LEU A 6 -1.05 -14.69 21.86
N ASN A 7 0.05 -13.96 21.74
CA ASN A 7 1.25 -14.14 22.56
C ASN A 7 2.12 -12.89 22.72
N SER A 8 1.64 -11.71 22.32
CA SER A 8 2.38 -10.47 22.54
C SER A 8 2.35 -10.10 24.03
N ASP A 9 3.50 -9.73 24.59
CA ASP A 9 3.59 -9.20 25.97
C ASP A 9 2.98 -7.80 26.09
N THR A 10 2.76 -7.15 24.95
CA THR A 10 2.13 -5.84 24.85
C THR A 10 0.72 -5.98 24.27
N ASP A 11 -0.29 -5.46 24.96
CA ASP A 11 -1.67 -5.42 24.48
C ASP A 11 -2.10 -3.98 24.13
N ALA A 12 -3.10 -3.85 23.26
CA ALA A 12 -3.69 -2.56 22.90
C ALA A 12 -4.97 -2.31 23.72
N PRO A 13 -5.01 -1.25 24.54
CA PRO A 13 -6.19 -0.95 25.36
C PRO A 13 -7.47 -0.80 24.53
N LYS A 14 -8.62 -1.20 25.11
CA LYS A 14 -9.94 -1.15 24.43
C LYS A 14 -10.27 0.22 23.82
N TYR A 15 -9.87 1.32 24.45
CA TYR A 15 -10.13 2.66 23.90
C TYR A 15 -9.36 2.94 22.61
N ILE A 16 -8.22 2.28 22.37
CA ILE A 16 -7.48 2.37 21.11
C ILE A 16 -8.30 1.75 19.99
N TRP A 17 -8.83 0.55 20.20
CA TRP A 17 -9.72 -0.10 19.24
C TRP A 17 -10.97 0.72 18.93
N ASN A 18 -11.57 1.36 19.94
CA ASN A 18 -12.69 2.28 19.73
C ASN A 18 -12.30 3.49 18.89
N LYS A 19 -11.09 4.05 19.10
CA LYS A 19 -10.56 5.14 18.26
C LYS A 19 -10.31 4.68 16.82
N ILE A 20 -9.77 3.47 16.63
CA ILE A 20 -9.58 2.89 15.29
C ILE A 20 -10.94 2.81 14.60
N TYR A 21 -11.91 2.12 15.20
CA TYR A 21 -13.25 1.95 14.61
C TYR A 21 -13.91 3.29 14.25
N GLY A 22 -13.83 4.28 15.13
CA GLY A 22 -14.36 5.63 14.87
C GLY A 22 -13.69 6.39 13.73
N ARG A 23 -12.56 5.91 13.19
CA ARG A 23 -11.86 6.49 12.04
C ARG A 23 -12.16 5.77 10.73
N LEU A 24 -12.60 4.51 10.72
CA LEU A 24 -12.43 3.63 9.55
C LEU A 24 -13.19 4.02 8.28
N THR A 25 -14.17 4.93 8.32
CA THR A 25 -14.95 5.37 7.14
C THR A 25 -15.28 4.21 6.17
N TYR A 26 -14.65 4.15 4.99
CA TYR A 26 -14.84 3.13 3.95
C TYR A 26 -14.08 1.82 4.17
N LEU A 27 -13.15 1.77 5.14
CA LEU A 27 -12.42 0.57 5.56
C LEU A 27 -13.20 -0.28 6.59
N THR A 28 -14.32 0.22 7.11
CA THR A 28 -15.17 -0.50 8.07
C THR A 28 -15.52 -1.93 7.62
N PRO A 29 -15.91 -2.19 6.35
CA PRO A 29 -16.18 -3.54 5.88
C PRO A 29 -14.96 -4.47 5.94
N ALA A 30 -13.75 -3.95 5.71
CA ALA A 30 -12.53 -4.74 5.86
C ALA A 30 -12.28 -5.10 7.33
N TYR A 31 -12.46 -4.14 8.24
CA TYR A 31 -12.27 -4.35 9.68
C TYR A 31 -13.29 -5.31 10.31
N GLU A 32 -14.51 -5.35 9.81
CA GLU A 32 -15.53 -6.27 10.32
C GLU A 32 -15.37 -7.70 9.81
N ARG A 33 -14.68 -7.86 8.67
CA ARG A 33 -14.45 -9.15 8.01
C ARG A 33 -13.12 -9.80 8.40
N VAL A 34 -12.06 -9.00 8.52
CA VAL A 34 -10.68 -9.50 8.56
C VAL A 34 -10.21 -9.67 10.00
N PRO A 35 -9.74 -10.87 10.38
CA PRO A 35 -9.07 -11.11 11.67
C PRO A 35 -7.95 -10.15 11.96
N ILE A 36 -7.81 -9.73 13.22
CA ILE A 36 -6.59 -9.04 13.68
C ILE A 36 -6.02 -9.78 14.88
N TYR A 37 -4.76 -10.22 14.76
CA TYR A 37 -4.01 -10.88 15.82
C TYR A 37 -2.83 -10.04 16.27
N LEU A 38 -2.60 -10.02 17.59
CA LEU A 38 -1.40 -9.43 18.16
C LEU A 38 -0.42 -10.54 18.51
N VAL A 39 0.80 -10.44 17.99
CA VAL A 39 1.86 -11.44 18.15
C VAL A 39 3.15 -10.79 18.65
N ASP A 40 3.98 -11.58 19.33
CA ASP A 40 5.33 -11.16 19.72
C ASP A 40 6.27 -11.01 18.50
N GLU A 41 7.47 -10.48 18.73
CA GLU A 41 8.45 -10.28 17.64
C GLU A 41 8.90 -11.58 16.97
N ALA A 42 9.13 -12.63 17.77
CA ALA A 42 9.63 -13.91 17.27
C ALA A 42 8.61 -14.59 16.35
N THR A 43 7.33 -14.52 16.71
CA THR A 43 6.22 -15.06 15.93
C THR A 43 5.99 -14.22 14.68
N MET A 44 6.07 -12.88 14.79
CA MET A 44 5.99 -12.01 13.63
C MET A 44 7.08 -12.32 12.59
N ASP A 45 8.33 -12.54 13.01
CA ASP A 45 9.42 -12.87 12.08
C ASP A 45 9.33 -14.29 11.49
N ARG A 46 8.61 -15.21 12.14
CA ARG A 46 8.29 -16.52 11.56
C ARG A 46 7.15 -16.44 10.54
N ILE A 47 6.15 -15.60 10.80
CA ILE A 47 5.02 -15.35 9.89
C ILE A 47 5.47 -14.55 8.67
N HIS A 48 6.23 -13.49 8.91
CA HIS A 48 6.67 -12.50 7.93
C HIS A 48 8.12 -12.11 8.22
N PRO A 49 9.10 -12.93 7.79
CA PRO A 49 10.52 -12.66 7.99
C PRO A 49 10.92 -11.26 7.49
N PRO A 50 11.99 -10.65 8.03
CA PRO A 50 12.50 -9.38 7.53
C PRO A 50 12.73 -9.43 6.02
N GLU A 51 12.06 -8.54 5.30
CA GLU A 51 12.12 -8.50 3.85
C GLU A 51 13.11 -7.47 3.35
N ARG A 52 13.62 -7.69 2.13
CA ARG A 52 14.41 -6.67 1.43
C ARG A 52 13.51 -5.48 1.10
N SER A 53 13.98 -4.27 1.37
CA SER A 53 13.28 -3.00 1.09
C SER A 53 14.17 -2.08 0.25
N LEU A 54 13.62 -1.01 -0.32
CA LEU A 54 14.43 -0.06 -1.08
C LEU A 54 15.39 0.70 -0.16
N SER A 55 16.64 0.83 -0.58
CA SER A 55 17.60 1.74 0.04
C SER A 55 17.53 3.12 -0.62
N MET A 56 17.39 4.18 0.19
CA MET A 56 17.37 5.55 -0.34
C MET A 56 18.68 5.92 -1.05
N ASP A 57 19.83 5.52 -0.49
CA ASP A 57 21.14 5.86 -1.06
C ASP A 57 21.34 5.21 -2.43
N VAL A 58 21.00 3.91 -2.54
CA VAL A 58 21.07 3.17 -3.80
C VAL A 58 20.05 3.70 -4.80
N LEU A 59 18.84 4.05 -4.34
CA LEU A 59 17.81 4.64 -5.19
C LEU A 59 18.29 5.95 -5.83
N LYS A 60 18.85 6.87 -5.03
CA LYS A 60 19.39 8.15 -5.52
C LYS A 60 20.53 7.96 -6.52
N GLU A 61 21.40 6.98 -6.30
CA GLU A 61 22.48 6.63 -7.24
C GLU A 61 21.93 6.09 -8.57
N ARG A 62 20.92 5.22 -8.52
CA ARG A 62 20.45 4.44 -9.68
C ARG A 62 19.41 5.18 -10.53
N LEU A 63 18.57 6.02 -9.93
CA LEU A 63 17.48 6.73 -10.62
C LEU A 63 17.94 7.47 -11.88
N PRO A 64 19.02 8.27 -11.89
CA PRO A 64 19.50 8.94 -13.09
C PRO A 64 19.86 7.95 -14.21
N GLY A 65 20.47 6.81 -13.88
CA GLY A 65 20.83 5.78 -14.85
C GLY A 65 19.63 5.04 -15.42
N ILE A 66 18.57 4.84 -14.63
CA ILE A 66 17.29 4.31 -15.12
C ILE A 66 16.70 5.29 -16.14
N MET A 67 16.64 6.58 -15.80
CA MET A 67 16.07 7.61 -16.68
C MET A 67 16.83 7.75 -18.00
N GLY A 68 18.16 7.82 -17.97
CA GLY A 68 18.97 7.90 -19.20
C GLY A 68 18.77 6.69 -20.11
N ARG A 69 18.63 5.49 -19.54
CA ARG A 69 18.32 4.28 -20.33
C ARG A 69 16.91 4.31 -20.94
N LEU A 70 15.94 4.94 -20.27
CA LEU A 70 14.59 5.11 -20.84
C LEU A 70 14.61 6.10 -22.01
N GLU A 71 15.38 7.19 -21.91
CA GLU A 71 15.57 8.13 -23.02
C GLU A 71 16.19 7.45 -24.23
N GLU A 72 17.29 6.69 -24.04
CA GLU A 72 17.90 5.91 -25.13
C GLU A 72 16.95 4.89 -25.76
N GLU A 73 16.11 4.25 -24.96
CA GLU A 73 15.18 3.25 -25.47
C GLU A 73 14.03 3.90 -26.24
N ALA A 74 13.53 5.05 -25.79
CA ALA A 74 12.51 5.82 -26.50
C ALA A 74 12.93 6.18 -27.93
N GLU A 75 14.21 6.50 -28.16
CA GLU A 75 14.76 6.74 -29.50
C GLU A 75 14.77 5.49 -30.40
N ARG A 76 14.75 4.29 -29.80
CA ARG A 76 14.87 2.99 -30.49
C ARG A 76 13.54 2.29 -30.74
N MET A 77 12.45 2.69 -30.08
CA MET A 77 11.14 2.01 -30.12
C MET A 77 10.55 1.96 -31.55
N ARG A 78 10.92 0.92 -32.29
CA ARG A 78 10.30 0.46 -33.54
C ARG A 78 9.94 -1.02 -33.35
N GLU A 79 8.70 -1.25 -32.91
CA GLU A 79 7.96 -2.53 -32.99
C GLU A 79 8.55 -3.77 -32.27
N GLU A 80 8.24 -3.95 -30.97
CA GLU A 80 8.38 -5.24 -30.24
C GLU A 80 7.16 -5.52 -29.32
N GLU A 81 6.89 -6.79 -29.00
CA GLU A 81 5.65 -7.25 -28.32
C GLU A 81 5.55 -6.90 -26.82
N LEU A 82 6.69 -6.84 -26.11
CA LEU A 82 6.81 -6.34 -24.74
C LEU A 82 7.83 -5.20 -24.72
N PRO A 83 7.52 -4.04 -24.11
CA PRO A 83 8.42 -2.91 -24.23
C PRO A 83 9.66 -3.16 -23.38
N ARG A 84 10.82 -3.27 -24.02
CA ARG A 84 12.11 -3.45 -23.35
C ARG A 84 12.34 -2.42 -22.24
N TRP A 85 11.80 -1.20 -22.40
CA TRP A 85 11.86 -0.14 -21.40
C TRP A 85 11.20 -0.51 -20.06
N ALA A 86 10.16 -1.35 -20.05
CA ALA A 86 9.51 -1.77 -18.80
C ALA A 86 10.45 -2.63 -17.94
N SER A 87 11.25 -3.50 -18.58
CA SER A 87 12.28 -4.30 -17.91
C SER A 87 13.41 -3.44 -17.35
N ILE A 88 13.75 -2.31 -18.00
CA ILE A 88 14.76 -1.37 -17.50
C ILE A 88 14.37 -0.83 -16.12
N ILE A 89 13.10 -0.44 -15.96
CA ILE A 89 12.57 0.04 -14.69
C ILE A 89 12.64 -1.07 -13.64
N GLU A 90 12.14 -2.26 -13.96
CA GLU A 90 12.09 -3.36 -13.01
C GLU A 90 13.47 -3.83 -12.55
N GLU A 91 14.41 -4.01 -13.47
CA GLU A 91 15.79 -4.36 -13.15
C GLU A 91 16.44 -3.28 -12.27
N GLY A 92 16.25 -2.01 -12.64
CA GLY A 92 16.76 -0.88 -11.89
C GLY A 92 16.20 -0.80 -10.47
N LEU A 93 14.89 -0.96 -10.31
CA LEU A 93 14.24 -0.98 -9.00
C LEU A 93 14.62 -2.21 -8.18
N ASN A 94 14.65 -3.40 -8.79
CA ASN A 94 15.08 -4.63 -8.12
C ASN A 94 16.51 -4.54 -7.56
N ALA A 95 17.41 -3.84 -8.27
CA ALA A 95 18.76 -3.56 -7.79
C ALA A 95 18.80 -2.63 -6.56
N CYS A 96 17.74 -1.84 -6.32
CA CYS A 96 17.67 -0.92 -5.18
C CYS A 96 17.20 -1.59 -3.88
N PHE A 97 16.64 -2.81 -3.93
CA PHE A 97 16.16 -3.55 -2.76
C PHE A 97 17.31 -4.10 -1.91
N THR A 98 18.06 -3.25 -1.21
CA THR A 98 19.31 -3.64 -0.53
C THR A 98 19.25 -3.51 1.00
N SER A 99 18.27 -2.79 1.54
CA SER A 99 18.03 -2.72 2.98
C SER A 99 17.13 -3.87 3.43
N GLN A 100 17.03 -4.09 4.75
CA GLN A 100 16.05 -4.99 5.36
C GLN A 100 15.12 -4.20 6.27
N MET A 101 13.85 -4.62 6.32
CA MET A 101 12.88 -4.06 7.25
C MET A 101 12.08 -5.18 7.91
N SER A 102 12.00 -5.10 9.24
CA SER A 102 11.08 -5.91 10.04
C SER A 102 9.69 -5.29 10.04
N ALA A 103 8.67 -6.08 9.75
CA ALA A 103 7.29 -5.61 9.68
C ALA A 103 6.74 -5.27 11.08
N LEU A 104 5.94 -4.19 11.16
CA LEU A 104 5.12 -3.84 12.33
C LEU A 104 3.75 -4.50 12.30
N GLY A 105 3.26 -4.79 11.10
CA GLY A 105 2.04 -5.49 10.79
C GLY A 105 2.16 -6.15 9.42
N ALA A 106 1.32 -7.14 9.16
CA ALA A 106 1.24 -7.80 7.87
C ALA A 106 -0.18 -8.29 7.63
N TYR A 107 -0.74 -7.90 6.49
CA TYR A 107 -1.96 -8.48 5.93
C TYR A 107 -1.64 -9.66 5.01
N PHE A 108 -2.45 -10.71 5.12
CA PHE A 108 -2.46 -11.84 4.21
C PHE A 108 -3.88 -12.06 3.70
N HIS A 109 -4.06 -12.09 2.38
CA HIS A 109 -5.35 -12.43 1.77
C HIS A 109 -5.72 -13.90 1.95
N ASP A 110 -4.73 -14.78 1.87
CA ASP A 110 -4.88 -16.22 2.06
C ASP A 110 -3.62 -16.76 2.74
N PHE A 111 -3.57 -16.62 4.07
CA PHE A 111 -2.46 -17.11 4.86
C PHE A 111 -2.52 -18.63 4.95
N GLN A 112 -1.45 -19.28 4.47
CA GLN A 112 -1.26 -20.72 4.49
C GLN A 112 0.05 -21.01 5.23
N PRO A 113 0.04 -21.02 6.58
CA PRO A 113 1.25 -21.23 7.36
C PRO A 113 1.84 -22.62 7.09
N GLN A 114 3.17 -22.72 7.14
CA GLN A 114 3.85 -24.02 7.14
C GLN A 114 3.35 -24.89 8.32
N PRO A 115 3.32 -26.23 8.19
CA PRO A 115 2.71 -27.11 9.19
C PRO A 115 3.19 -26.86 10.64
N GLU A 116 4.49 -26.60 10.82
CA GLU A 116 5.07 -26.29 12.13
C GLU A 116 4.52 -24.98 12.71
N LEU A 117 4.50 -23.91 11.91
CA LEU A 117 3.93 -22.62 12.33
C LEU A 117 2.42 -22.73 12.58
N ALA A 118 1.71 -23.51 11.75
CA ALA A 118 0.28 -23.76 11.93
C ALA A 118 0.00 -24.47 13.26
N HIS A 119 0.82 -25.47 13.61
CA HIS A 119 0.74 -26.18 14.89
C HIS A 119 0.99 -25.23 16.06
N ASP A 120 2.04 -24.41 16.00
CA ASP A 120 2.38 -23.47 17.07
C ASP A 120 1.29 -22.42 17.28
N LEU A 121 0.78 -21.80 16.20
CA LEU A 121 -0.32 -20.84 16.28
C LEU A 121 -1.59 -21.47 16.87
N THR A 122 -1.86 -22.73 16.51
CA THR A 122 -2.99 -23.49 17.07
C THR A 122 -2.81 -23.73 18.56
N ASN A 123 -1.62 -24.15 19.00
CA ASN A 123 -1.32 -24.38 20.42
C ASN A 123 -1.47 -23.08 21.23
N ILE A 124 -0.90 -21.96 20.75
CA ILE A 124 -1.03 -20.64 21.39
C ILE A 124 -2.51 -20.27 21.56
N LEU A 125 -3.32 -20.44 20.51
CA LEU A 125 -4.76 -20.19 20.55
C LEU A 125 -5.50 -21.10 21.54
N GLU A 126 -5.17 -22.39 21.57
CA GLU A 126 -5.80 -23.36 22.48
C GLU A 126 -5.47 -23.05 23.94
N GLU A 127 -4.22 -22.74 24.24
CA GLU A 127 -3.78 -22.32 25.58
C GLU A 127 -4.48 -21.03 26.01
N ARG A 128 -4.56 -20.04 25.11
CA ARG A 128 -5.21 -18.76 25.39
C ARG A 128 -6.71 -18.89 25.64
N THR A 129 -7.37 -19.81 24.95
CA THR A 129 -8.81 -20.05 25.06
C THR A 129 -9.19 -21.15 26.03
N LYS A 130 -8.21 -21.79 26.69
CA LYS A 130 -8.41 -22.97 27.54
C LYS A 130 -9.47 -22.77 28.63
N TYR A 131 -9.50 -21.57 29.21
CA TYR A 131 -10.39 -21.21 30.32
C TYR A 131 -11.41 -20.13 29.96
N ASP A 132 -11.39 -19.60 28.74
CA ASP A 132 -12.30 -18.55 28.27
C ASP A 132 -13.15 -19.08 27.11
N LYS A 133 -14.27 -19.70 27.48
CA LYS A 133 -15.22 -20.27 26.51
C LYS A 133 -15.81 -19.19 25.60
N ALA A 134 -16.05 -17.98 26.12
CA ALA A 134 -16.62 -16.89 25.34
C ALA A 134 -15.64 -16.40 24.27
N LEU A 135 -14.35 -16.25 24.63
CA LEU A 135 -13.30 -15.94 23.67
C LEU A 135 -13.15 -17.05 22.62
N LYS A 136 -13.20 -18.31 23.02
CA LYS A 136 -13.14 -19.46 22.09
C LYS A 136 -14.26 -19.43 21.07
N GLU A 137 -15.49 -19.18 21.51
CA GLU A 137 -16.66 -19.09 20.65
C GLU A 137 -16.58 -17.86 19.73
N GLN A 138 -16.14 -16.72 20.24
CA GLN A 138 -15.91 -15.51 19.44
C GLN A 138 -14.90 -15.77 18.32
N ILE A 139 -13.76 -16.37 18.64
CA ILE A 139 -12.68 -16.70 17.70
C ILE A 139 -13.19 -17.62 16.59
N ARG A 140 -13.93 -18.68 16.94
CA ARG A 140 -14.51 -19.62 15.96
C ARG A 140 -15.57 -18.96 15.08
N ALA A 141 -16.40 -18.09 15.66
CA ALA A 141 -17.44 -17.39 14.94
C ALA A 141 -16.86 -16.37 13.95
N GLN A 142 -15.80 -15.67 14.36
CA GLN A 142 -15.16 -14.67 13.53
C GLN A 142 -14.29 -15.36 12.46
N HIS A 143 -13.49 -16.36 12.82
CA HIS A 143 -12.44 -16.90 11.94
C HIS A 143 -12.51 -18.45 11.86
N PRO A 144 -13.45 -18.98 11.06
CA PRO A 144 -13.70 -20.43 11.01
C PRO A 144 -12.53 -21.26 10.44
N ARG A 145 -11.56 -20.62 9.77
CA ARG A 145 -10.43 -21.29 9.08
C ARG A 145 -9.09 -21.20 9.82
N LEU A 146 -9.08 -20.66 11.04
CA LEU A 146 -7.90 -20.50 11.88
C LEU A 146 -6.95 -21.71 11.89
N PRO A 147 -5.61 -21.50 11.82
CA PRO A 147 -4.90 -20.23 11.63
C PRO A 147 -4.80 -19.78 10.16
N ALA A 148 -5.52 -20.39 9.23
CA ALA A 148 -5.42 -20.10 7.80
C ALA A 148 -6.53 -19.16 7.29
N GLY A 149 -6.31 -18.62 6.08
CA GLY A 149 -7.22 -17.71 5.39
C GLY A 149 -6.81 -16.25 5.53
N GLU A 150 -7.76 -15.35 5.27
CA GLU A 150 -7.48 -13.91 5.32
C GLU A 150 -7.25 -13.44 6.75
N VAL A 151 -6.18 -12.68 7.02
CA VAL A 151 -5.77 -12.30 8.37
C VAL A 151 -4.83 -11.09 8.37
N ILE A 152 -4.86 -10.32 9.46
CA ILE A 152 -3.86 -9.31 9.80
C ILE A 152 -3.14 -9.74 11.08
N PHE A 153 -1.81 -9.74 11.04
CA PHE A 153 -0.96 -9.83 12.22
C PHE A 153 -0.35 -8.47 12.53
N ILE A 154 -0.26 -8.11 13.80
CA ILE A 154 0.37 -6.89 14.29
C ILE A 154 1.36 -7.28 15.38
N CYS A 155 2.53 -6.64 15.40
CA CYS A 155 3.51 -6.78 16.47
C CYS A 155 3.52 -5.52 17.36
N PRO A 156 2.76 -5.51 18.47
CA PRO A 156 2.68 -4.34 19.33
C PRO A 156 4.01 -4.01 20.00
N GLU A 157 4.84 -5.00 20.33
CA GLU A 157 6.15 -4.80 20.95
C GLU A 157 7.05 -3.85 20.14
N ARG A 158 7.08 -4.03 18.81
CA ARG A 158 7.81 -3.12 17.91
C ARG A 158 7.22 -1.71 17.91
N ILE A 159 5.90 -1.61 17.92
CA ILE A 159 5.16 -0.34 17.89
C ILE A 159 5.34 0.44 19.20
N TYR A 160 5.33 -0.24 20.34
CA TYR A 160 5.34 0.39 21.67
C TYR A 160 6.72 0.93 22.11
N ARG A 161 7.75 0.71 21.30
CA ARG A 161 9.09 1.31 21.45
C ARG A 161 9.18 2.75 20.93
N HIS A 162 8.17 3.23 20.19
CA HIS A 162 8.16 4.57 19.61
C HIS A 162 7.54 5.62 20.54
N GLU A 163 7.84 6.91 20.30
CA GLU A 163 7.43 8.02 21.17
C GLU A 163 5.91 8.20 21.32
N LYS A 164 5.14 7.91 20.27
CA LYS A 164 3.66 8.00 20.24
C LYS A 164 3.05 6.64 19.87
N PRO A 165 3.23 5.62 20.71
CA PRO A 165 3.00 4.23 20.33
C PRO A 165 1.53 3.93 20.06
N GLU A 166 0.61 4.50 20.84
CA GLU A 166 -0.83 4.38 20.61
C GLU A 166 -1.31 4.96 19.27
N LEU A 167 -0.70 6.07 18.85
CA LEU A 167 -1.04 6.72 17.59
C LEU A 167 -0.47 5.91 16.42
N LEU A 168 0.77 5.42 16.58
CA LEU A 168 1.40 4.54 15.61
C LEU A 168 0.64 3.21 15.48
N PHE A 169 0.17 2.62 16.59
CA PHE A 169 -0.64 1.41 16.57
C PHE A 169 -1.91 1.59 15.75
N GLN A 170 -2.64 2.70 15.97
CA GLN A 170 -3.80 3.05 15.13
C GLN A 170 -3.41 3.15 13.65
N LYS A 171 -2.28 3.81 13.34
CA LYS A 171 -1.80 3.97 11.96
C LYS A 171 -1.49 2.62 11.31
N VAL A 172 -0.80 1.72 12.03
CA VAL A 172 -0.41 0.41 11.51
C VAL A 172 -1.66 -0.41 11.23
N VAL A 173 -2.62 -0.48 12.15
CA VAL A 173 -3.88 -1.21 11.90
C VAL A 173 -4.62 -0.64 10.69
N ILE A 174 -4.74 0.68 10.55
CA ILE A 174 -5.43 1.29 9.40
C ILE A 174 -4.67 1.02 8.08
N HIS A 175 -3.34 0.98 8.11
CA HIS A 175 -2.49 0.63 6.98
C HIS A 175 -2.72 -0.82 6.54
N GLU A 176 -2.70 -1.79 7.46
CA GLU A 176 -3.01 -3.19 7.13
C GLU A 176 -4.44 -3.38 6.62
N LEU A 177 -5.39 -2.59 7.13
CA LEU A 177 -6.76 -2.58 6.60
C LEU A 177 -6.87 -2.00 5.19
N ALA A 178 -5.96 -1.11 4.80
CA ALA A 178 -5.90 -0.62 3.42
C ALA A 178 -5.45 -1.74 2.46
N HIS A 179 -4.44 -2.53 2.84
CA HIS A 179 -4.08 -3.76 2.12
C HIS A 179 -5.26 -4.73 2.05
N ALA A 180 -5.94 -4.94 3.19
CA ALA A 180 -7.08 -5.84 3.25
C ALA A 180 -8.29 -5.39 2.42
N TYR A 181 -8.44 -4.08 2.20
CA TYR A 181 -9.44 -3.51 1.32
C TYR A 181 -9.14 -3.79 -0.16
N VAL A 182 -7.86 -3.78 -0.53
CA VAL A 182 -7.36 -4.06 -1.88
C VAL A 182 -7.35 -5.56 -2.18
N GLY A 183 -7.14 -6.39 -1.15
CA GLY A 183 -6.84 -7.82 -1.23
C GLY A 183 -7.63 -8.64 -2.26
N GLY A 184 -6.98 -9.67 -2.79
CA GLY A 184 -7.49 -10.53 -3.86
C GLY A 184 -6.50 -10.64 -5.01
N GLU A 185 -6.97 -10.37 -6.24
CA GLU A 185 -6.20 -10.53 -7.48
C GLU A 185 -4.92 -9.68 -7.56
N ARG A 186 -4.80 -8.60 -6.76
CA ARG A 186 -3.62 -7.73 -6.73
C ARG A 186 -2.44 -8.27 -5.92
N ASN A 187 -2.59 -9.39 -5.23
CA ASN A 187 -1.47 -10.02 -4.51
C ASN A 187 -0.29 -10.36 -5.45
N GLU A 188 -0.57 -10.72 -6.71
CA GLU A 188 0.47 -10.99 -7.69
C GLU A 188 1.21 -9.72 -8.12
N ASP A 189 0.50 -8.59 -8.22
CA ASP A 189 1.09 -7.29 -8.48
C ASP A 189 1.95 -6.83 -7.29
N TYR A 190 1.46 -6.99 -6.05
CA TYR A 190 2.17 -6.62 -4.83
C TYR A 190 3.54 -7.32 -4.69
N ARG A 191 3.64 -8.58 -5.14
CA ARG A 191 4.92 -9.32 -5.16
C ARG A 191 5.95 -8.76 -6.14
N ARG A 192 5.56 -7.83 -7.01
CA ARG A 192 6.45 -7.14 -7.96
C ARG A 192 6.86 -5.79 -7.38
N GLY A 193 8.04 -5.32 -7.79
CA GLY A 193 8.60 -4.05 -7.31
C GLY A 193 7.65 -2.86 -7.46
N TYR A 194 6.99 -2.70 -8.62
CA TYR A 194 6.03 -1.61 -8.82
C TYR A 194 4.81 -1.71 -7.91
N GLY A 195 4.27 -2.92 -7.71
CA GLY A 195 3.04 -3.11 -6.96
C GLY A 195 3.28 -2.85 -5.48
N ARG A 196 4.42 -3.31 -4.95
CA ARG A 196 4.87 -2.94 -3.61
C ARG A 196 5.01 -1.43 -3.44
N VAL A 197 5.69 -0.74 -4.37
CA VAL A 197 5.86 0.73 -4.28
C VAL A 197 4.51 1.45 -4.27
N ILE A 198 3.60 1.10 -5.19
CA ILE A 198 2.29 1.72 -5.29
C ILE A 198 1.45 1.42 -4.05
N GLU A 199 1.38 0.16 -3.64
CA GLU A 199 0.48 -0.25 -2.58
C GLU A 199 0.96 0.21 -1.20
N GLU A 200 2.26 0.08 -0.88
CA GLU A 200 2.81 0.56 0.39
C GLU A 200 2.65 2.07 0.56
N SER A 201 2.96 2.82 -0.51
CA SER A 201 2.80 4.27 -0.51
C SER A 201 1.33 4.67 -0.35
N LEU A 202 0.42 3.97 -1.03
CA LEU A 202 -1.01 4.25 -0.97
C LEU A 202 -1.62 3.83 0.38
N ALA A 203 -1.25 2.68 0.92
CA ALA A 203 -1.69 2.22 2.24
C ALA A 203 -1.23 3.19 3.34
N ASN A 204 0.00 3.71 3.27
CA ASN A 204 0.46 4.78 4.16
C ASN A 204 -0.33 6.09 3.95
N ALA A 205 -0.65 6.45 2.71
CA ALA A 205 -1.41 7.67 2.42
C ALA A 205 -2.85 7.59 2.96
N VAL A 206 -3.51 6.45 2.73
CA VAL A 206 -4.80 6.09 3.31
C VAL A 206 -4.73 6.17 4.83
N ALA A 207 -3.74 5.51 5.46
CA ALA A 207 -3.60 5.53 6.90
C ALA A 207 -3.43 6.95 7.45
N LEU A 208 -2.56 7.77 6.84
CA LEU A 208 -2.36 9.17 7.24
C LEU A 208 -3.63 10.02 7.10
N SER A 209 -4.40 9.85 6.04
CA SER A 209 -5.64 10.62 5.85
C SER A 209 -6.63 10.40 6.99
N HIS A 210 -6.57 9.26 7.70
CA HIS A 210 -7.43 8.93 8.84
C HIS A 210 -7.09 9.67 10.16
N PHE A 211 -6.07 10.54 10.13
CA PHE A 211 -5.63 11.30 11.30
C PHE A 211 -5.88 12.79 11.15
N ARG A 212 -6.15 13.44 12.29
CA ARG A 212 -6.33 14.90 12.33
C ARG A 212 -4.98 15.58 12.10
N ARG A 213 -5.00 16.80 11.55
CA ARG A 213 -3.78 17.60 11.28
C ARG A 213 -2.81 17.74 12.47
N LYS A 214 -3.32 17.76 13.70
CA LYS A 214 -2.48 17.84 14.92
C LYS A 214 -1.77 16.53 15.29
N GLU A 215 -2.27 15.41 14.78
CA GLU A 215 -1.75 14.06 15.04
C GLU A 215 -0.70 13.67 13.98
N THR A 216 -0.82 14.20 12.76
CA THR A 216 0.04 13.82 11.64
C THR A 216 1.54 14.12 11.81
N PRO A 217 2.02 15.15 12.55
CA PRO A 217 3.46 15.41 12.66
C PRO A 217 4.27 14.23 13.20
N ALA A 218 3.77 13.57 14.27
CA ALA A 218 4.45 12.41 14.84
C ALA A 218 4.44 11.20 13.90
N LEU A 219 3.33 10.98 13.18
CA LEU A 219 3.24 9.92 12.17
C LEU A 219 4.14 10.20 10.97
N LYS A 220 4.25 11.46 10.54
CA LYS A 220 5.16 11.87 9.46
C LYS A 220 6.62 11.69 9.87
N ALA A 221 6.98 12.02 11.10
CA ALA A 221 8.32 11.77 11.62
C ALA A 221 8.67 10.27 11.59
N PHE A 222 7.72 9.39 11.94
CA PHE A 222 7.90 7.94 11.81
C PHE A 222 8.02 7.50 10.34
N ILE A 223 7.14 7.97 9.44
CA ILE A 223 7.21 7.58 8.02
C ILE A 223 8.52 8.04 7.36
N ALA A 224 9.07 9.17 7.78
CA ALA A 224 10.36 9.66 7.27
C ALA A 224 11.53 8.68 7.54
N THR A 225 11.42 7.82 8.55
CA THR A 225 12.41 6.77 8.85
C THR A 225 12.15 5.45 8.13
N GLN A 226 11.02 5.33 7.40
CA GLN A 226 10.68 4.13 6.64
C GLN A 226 11.38 4.12 5.26
N PRO A 227 11.46 2.93 4.62
CA PRO A 227 11.98 2.82 3.26
C PRO A 227 11.22 3.69 2.23
N PRO A 228 11.85 4.02 1.08
CA PRO A 228 11.28 4.83 0.02
C PRO A 228 9.85 4.45 -0.41
N GLU A 229 9.54 3.16 -0.54
CA GLU A 229 8.22 2.66 -0.94
C GLU A 229 7.11 3.08 0.05
N TYR A 230 7.43 3.21 1.33
CA TYR A 230 6.51 3.71 2.36
C TYR A 230 6.39 5.23 2.34
N ARG A 231 7.50 5.93 2.10
CA ARG A 231 7.57 7.40 2.02
C ARG A 231 6.84 7.98 0.82
N GLY A 232 6.60 7.15 -0.20
CA GLY A 232 5.80 7.50 -1.37
C GLY A 232 4.39 8.01 -1.02
N CYS A 233 3.90 7.83 0.22
CA CYS A 233 2.62 8.37 0.65
C CYS A 233 2.46 9.87 0.41
N TYR A 234 3.56 10.62 0.50
CA TYR A 234 3.54 12.06 0.27
C TYR A 234 3.30 12.41 -1.19
N PHE A 235 3.66 11.55 -2.14
CA PHE A 235 3.28 11.73 -3.54
C PHE A 235 1.75 11.80 -3.71
N TRP A 236 1.00 11.03 -2.91
CA TRP A 236 -0.45 10.99 -2.99
C TRP A 236 -1.13 12.14 -2.23
N ILE A 237 -0.56 12.54 -1.09
CA ILE A 237 -1.17 13.53 -0.19
C ILE A 237 -0.77 14.97 -0.56
N ASP A 238 0.40 15.16 -1.18
CA ASP A 238 0.89 16.50 -1.51
C ASP A 238 -0.11 17.21 -2.44
N ASN A 239 -0.60 18.37 -1.99
CA ASN A 239 -1.58 19.24 -2.63
C ASN A 239 -3.09 18.92 -2.46
N LEU A 240 -3.46 18.04 -1.53
CA LEU A 240 -4.88 17.87 -1.16
C LEU A 240 -5.27 18.87 -0.07
N SER A 241 -6.27 19.73 -0.32
CA SER A 241 -6.70 20.76 0.65
C SER A 241 -8.08 20.50 1.28
N THR A 242 -8.93 19.71 0.62
CA THR A 242 -10.27 19.32 1.09
C THR A 242 -10.63 17.91 0.58
N ASN A 243 -11.21 17.07 1.45
CA ASN A 243 -11.68 15.70 1.15
C ASN A 243 -10.60 14.62 0.88
N GLU A 244 -9.47 14.71 1.58
CA GLU A 244 -8.36 13.72 1.49
C GLU A 244 -8.84 12.26 1.58
N HIS A 245 -9.77 11.93 2.46
CA HIS A 245 -10.29 10.57 2.62
C HIS A 245 -11.05 10.03 1.40
N LEU A 246 -11.89 10.86 0.76
CA LEU A 246 -12.63 10.43 -0.44
C LEU A 246 -11.68 10.21 -1.61
N PHE A 247 -10.69 11.08 -1.73
CA PHE A 247 -9.64 10.96 -2.72
C PHE A 247 -8.79 9.69 -2.51
N MET A 248 -8.43 9.38 -1.26
CA MET A 248 -7.71 8.15 -0.91
C MET A 248 -8.55 6.90 -1.13
N ARG A 249 -9.86 6.93 -0.85
CA ARG A 249 -10.78 5.85 -1.22
C ARG A 249 -10.73 5.58 -2.72
N TYR A 250 -10.83 6.64 -3.54
CA TYR A 250 -10.85 6.51 -4.99
C TYR A 250 -9.56 5.90 -5.55
N HIS A 251 -8.39 6.32 -5.03
CA HIS A 251 -7.11 5.70 -5.40
C HIS A 251 -7.07 4.23 -5.02
N LEU A 252 -7.51 3.90 -3.80
CA LEU A 252 -7.50 2.52 -3.31
C LEU A 252 -8.44 1.61 -4.12
N GLU A 253 -9.62 2.12 -4.47
CA GLU A 253 -10.59 1.44 -5.32
C GLU A 253 -10.08 1.25 -6.75
N HIS A 254 -9.33 2.22 -7.29
CA HIS A 254 -8.69 2.06 -8.59
C HIS A 254 -7.47 1.16 -8.57
N TRP A 255 -6.65 1.19 -7.53
CA TRP A 255 -5.59 0.22 -7.39
C TRP A 255 -6.15 -1.21 -7.39
N ARG A 256 -7.23 -1.44 -6.63
CA ARG A 256 -7.93 -2.72 -6.60
C ARG A 256 -8.46 -3.12 -7.98
N ASN A 257 -9.26 -2.25 -8.62
CA ASN A 257 -10.06 -2.64 -9.77
C ASN A 257 -9.42 -2.31 -11.13
N ARG A 258 -8.80 -1.13 -11.27
CA ARG A 258 -8.30 -0.57 -12.55
C ARG A 258 -7.11 0.38 -12.33
N PRO A 259 -5.87 -0.14 -12.19
CA PRO A 259 -4.67 0.65 -11.85
C PRO A 259 -4.39 1.83 -12.77
N VAL A 260 -4.81 1.73 -14.03
CA VAL A 260 -4.69 2.83 -15.01
C VAL A 260 -5.26 4.14 -14.50
N ASN A 261 -6.37 4.09 -13.75
CA ASN A 261 -7.06 5.28 -13.27
C ASN A 261 -6.37 5.96 -12.07
N LEU A 262 -5.28 5.39 -11.53
CA LEU A 262 -4.51 6.03 -10.45
C LEU A 262 -3.99 7.43 -10.85
N LEU A 263 -3.62 7.61 -12.11
CA LEU A 263 -3.10 8.89 -12.61
C LEU A 263 -4.19 9.91 -12.92
N LEU A 264 -5.41 9.45 -13.25
CA LEU A 264 -6.55 10.35 -13.52
C LEU A 264 -7.00 11.07 -12.27
N ALA A 265 -7.05 10.34 -11.16
CA ALA A 265 -7.49 10.86 -9.89
C ALA A 265 -6.68 12.11 -9.49
N LYS A 266 -5.34 12.02 -9.49
CA LYS A 266 -4.47 13.09 -8.98
C LYS A 266 -4.61 14.43 -9.71
N HIS A 267 -4.86 14.43 -11.03
CA HIS A 267 -4.98 15.68 -11.80
C HIS A 267 -6.36 16.29 -11.79
N VAL A 268 -7.41 15.48 -11.83
CA VAL A 268 -8.76 16.01 -11.97
C VAL A 268 -9.25 16.61 -10.65
N PHE A 269 -8.85 16.07 -9.49
CA PHE A 269 -9.18 16.68 -8.20
C PHE A 269 -8.43 18.00 -7.91
N ARG A 270 -7.41 18.37 -8.70
CA ARG A 270 -6.83 19.72 -8.66
C ARG A 270 -7.70 20.76 -9.36
N HIS A 271 -8.66 20.34 -10.17
CA HIS A 271 -9.52 21.26 -10.90
C HIS A 271 -10.66 21.77 -10.00
N PRO A 272 -10.83 23.09 -9.80
CA PRO A 272 -11.78 23.66 -8.84
C PRO A 272 -13.27 23.28 -9.03
N ILE A 273 -13.60 22.76 -10.21
CA ILE A 273 -14.97 22.42 -10.63
C ILE A 273 -15.44 21.11 -10.00
N PHE A 274 -14.55 20.16 -9.70
CA PHE A 274 -14.95 18.83 -9.20
C PHE A 274 -14.95 18.81 -7.67
N ARG A 275 -15.99 19.41 -7.08
CA ARG A 275 -16.27 19.30 -5.64
C ARG A 275 -17.18 18.12 -5.29
N ASP A 276 -17.91 17.61 -6.28
CA ASP A 276 -18.82 16.47 -6.15
C ASP A 276 -18.20 15.20 -6.79
N PRO A 277 -17.99 14.12 -6.01
CA PRO A 277 -17.52 12.83 -6.52
C PRO A 277 -18.40 12.21 -7.62
N ASP A 278 -19.72 12.45 -7.60
CA ASP A 278 -20.66 11.85 -8.56
C ASP A 278 -20.60 12.57 -9.91
N GLU A 279 -20.47 13.91 -9.89
CA GLU A 279 -20.20 14.70 -11.11
C GLU A 279 -18.82 14.38 -11.69
N PHE A 280 -17.86 14.04 -10.83
CA PHE A 280 -16.52 13.62 -11.21
C PHE A 280 -16.52 12.27 -11.93
N GLU A 281 -17.22 11.25 -11.43
CA GLU A 281 -17.31 9.96 -12.11
C GLU A 281 -17.95 10.10 -13.50
N PHE A 282 -19.02 10.90 -13.60
CA PHE A 282 -19.66 11.24 -14.87
C PHE A 282 -18.73 12.00 -15.83
N PHE A 283 -17.99 13.00 -15.34
CA PHE A 283 -17.04 13.78 -16.14
C PHE A 283 -15.88 12.92 -16.64
N ILE A 284 -15.31 12.08 -15.77
CA ILE A 284 -14.23 11.16 -16.12
C ILE A 284 -14.69 10.24 -17.26
N HIS A 285 -15.86 9.63 -17.11
CA HIS A 285 -16.37 8.67 -18.07
C HIS A 285 -16.66 9.29 -19.45
N LYS A 286 -17.01 10.58 -19.49
CA LYS A 286 -17.43 11.27 -20.72
C LYS A 286 -16.30 11.98 -21.47
N ILE A 287 -15.35 12.57 -20.75
CA ILE A 287 -14.22 13.33 -21.32
C ILE A 287 -13.06 12.40 -21.67
N PHE A 288 -12.70 11.47 -20.77
CA PHE A 288 -11.49 10.66 -20.97
C PHE A 288 -11.65 9.51 -21.96
N ARG A 289 -12.88 9.05 -22.18
CA ARG A 289 -13.18 8.18 -23.33
C ARG A 289 -12.91 8.86 -24.67
N ARG A 290 -12.80 10.19 -24.69
CA ARG A 290 -12.64 10.99 -25.92
C ARG A 290 -11.26 11.66 -26.05
N GLN A 291 -10.55 11.97 -24.96
CA GLN A 291 -9.22 12.59 -25.04
C GLN A 291 -8.28 12.15 -23.90
N PRO A 292 -7.16 11.43 -24.19
CA PRO A 292 -6.17 11.01 -23.18
C PRO A 292 -5.25 12.14 -22.68
N LEU A 293 -5.53 13.42 -22.99
CA LEU A 293 -4.64 14.56 -22.76
C LEU A 293 -4.15 14.74 -21.32
N SER A 294 -4.91 14.38 -20.28
CA SER A 294 -4.44 14.57 -18.90
C SER A 294 -3.33 13.63 -18.46
N TYR A 295 -3.24 12.42 -19.04
CA TYR A 295 -2.15 11.48 -18.76
C TYR A 295 -0.83 12.03 -19.28
N TRP A 296 -0.86 12.64 -20.47
CA TRP A 296 0.27 13.33 -21.08
C TRP A 296 0.81 14.42 -20.16
N TYR A 297 -0.03 15.35 -19.70
CA TYR A 297 0.42 16.41 -18.79
C TYR A 297 0.93 15.89 -17.43
N PHE A 298 0.45 14.73 -16.94
CA PHE A 298 0.94 14.16 -15.69
C PHE A 298 2.35 13.60 -15.84
N LEU A 299 2.56 12.71 -16.79
CA LEU A 299 3.81 11.97 -16.91
C LEU A 299 4.90 12.78 -17.63
N ASP A 300 4.53 13.77 -18.46
CA ASP A 300 5.48 14.77 -19.02
C ASP A 300 6.08 15.64 -17.90
N HIS A 301 5.35 15.90 -16.80
CA HIS A 301 5.90 16.60 -15.63
C HIS A 301 7.02 15.83 -14.93
N TRP A 302 7.00 14.49 -15.02
CA TRP A 302 8.02 13.60 -14.45
C TRP A 302 9.14 13.27 -15.44
N GLY A 303 9.16 13.94 -16.60
CA GLY A 303 10.22 13.80 -17.60
C GLY A 303 10.25 12.45 -18.31
N PHE A 304 9.15 11.69 -18.32
CA PHE A 304 9.11 10.44 -19.09
C PHE A 304 9.03 10.73 -20.59
N PRO A 305 9.80 10.03 -21.44
CA PRO A 305 9.70 10.15 -22.89
C PRO A 305 8.26 9.88 -23.38
N ARG A 306 7.79 10.68 -24.33
CA ARG A 306 6.41 10.62 -24.82
C ARG A 306 6.10 9.28 -25.49
N GLU A 307 7.08 8.71 -26.16
CA GLU A 307 7.00 7.42 -26.86
C GLU A 307 6.73 6.29 -25.88
N ILE A 308 7.45 6.27 -24.75
CA ILE A 308 7.28 5.32 -23.66
C ILE A 308 5.90 5.46 -23.02
N LEU A 309 5.46 6.70 -22.77
CA LEU A 309 4.14 6.97 -22.25
C LEU A 309 3.04 6.49 -23.20
N LYS A 310 3.20 6.75 -24.49
CA LYS A 310 2.26 6.31 -25.53
C LYS A 310 2.07 4.81 -25.47
N ASP A 311 3.18 4.08 -25.53
CA ASP A 311 3.19 2.63 -25.55
C ASP A 311 2.67 2.06 -24.22
N ALA A 312 2.99 2.65 -23.07
CA ALA A 312 2.41 2.23 -21.79
C ALA A 312 0.88 2.31 -21.77
N LEU A 313 0.32 3.37 -22.36
CA LEU A 313 -1.13 3.55 -22.49
C LEU A 313 -1.74 2.59 -23.52
N GLU A 314 -1.10 2.41 -24.68
CA GLU A 314 -1.51 1.46 -25.72
C GLU A 314 -1.52 0.02 -25.16
N GLN A 315 -0.46 -0.41 -24.48
CA GLN A 315 -0.37 -1.71 -23.80
C GLN A 315 -1.51 -1.89 -22.79
N ASN A 316 -1.84 -0.84 -22.03
CA ASN A 316 -2.93 -0.91 -21.08
C ASN A 316 -4.32 -0.99 -21.77
N TYR A 317 -4.60 -0.12 -22.73
CA TYR A 317 -5.94 0.01 -23.31
C TYR A 317 -6.24 -1.04 -24.39
N GLU A 318 -5.25 -1.40 -25.21
CA GLU A 318 -5.43 -2.30 -26.35
C GLU A 318 -5.11 -3.74 -25.97
N LYS A 319 -4.10 -3.97 -25.11
CA LYS A 319 -3.64 -5.29 -24.72
C LYS A 319 -4.05 -5.70 -23.30
N ASN A 320 -4.79 -4.86 -22.58
CA ASN A 320 -5.21 -5.08 -21.18
C ASN A 320 -4.01 -5.41 -20.26
N ASN A 321 -2.85 -4.81 -20.54
CA ASN A 321 -1.61 -5.01 -19.80
C ASN A 321 -1.25 -3.75 -19.01
N HIS A 322 -1.63 -3.69 -17.73
CA HIS A 322 -1.40 -2.52 -16.86
C HIS A 322 0.04 -2.39 -16.36
N ARG A 323 0.87 -3.44 -16.51
CA ARG A 323 2.23 -3.51 -15.94
C ARG A 323 3.13 -2.35 -16.37
N PRO A 324 3.26 -2.00 -17.67
CA PRO A 324 4.16 -0.92 -18.07
C PRO A 324 3.76 0.42 -17.45
N LEU A 325 2.46 0.71 -17.41
CA LEU A 325 1.94 1.93 -16.78
C LEU A 325 2.23 1.95 -15.26
N CYS A 326 2.06 0.82 -14.58
CA CYS A 326 2.36 0.72 -13.14
C CYS A 326 3.87 0.90 -12.86
N ASN A 327 4.75 0.41 -13.74
CA ASN A 327 6.18 0.69 -13.64
C ASN A 327 6.46 2.20 -13.70
N LEU A 328 5.86 2.93 -14.64
CA LEU A 328 5.99 4.40 -14.71
C LEU A 328 5.46 5.10 -13.46
N ILE A 329 4.29 4.69 -12.95
CA ILE A 329 3.71 5.24 -11.71
C ILE A 329 4.68 5.03 -10.53
N SER A 330 5.21 3.82 -10.37
CA SER A 330 6.15 3.50 -9.30
C SER A 330 7.43 4.33 -9.39
N LEU A 331 7.95 4.54 -10.60
CA LEU A 331 9.14 5.34 -10.84
C LEU A 331 8.89 6.82 -10.51
N ALA A 332 7.72 7.36 -10.86
CA ALA A 332 7.32 8.73 -10.52
C ALA A 332 7.21 8.95 -9.00
N ILE A 333 6.65 7.97 -8.27
CA ILE A 333 6.58 7.99 -6.80
C ILE A 333 7.99 8.04 -6.21
N LEU A 334 8.90 7.21 -6.72
CA LEU A 334 10.26 7.13 -6.19
C LEU A 334 11.12 8.34 -6.55
N GLN A 335 10.94 8.93 -7.74
CA GLN A 335 11.54 10.23 -8.10
C GLN A 335 11.11 11.32 -7.12
N PHE A 336 9.79 11.45 -6.88
CA PHE A 336 9.27 12.38 -5.88
C PHE A 336 9.94 12.17 -4.51
N VAL A 337 10.05 10.91 -4.07
CA VAL A 337 10.65 10.58 -2.76
C VAL A 337 12.14 10.93 -2.72
N ALA A 338 12.88 10.73 -3.81
CA ALA A 338 14.30 11.04 -3.92
C ALA A 338 14.58 12.55 -3.97
N GLU A 339 13.65 13.35 -4.49
CA GLU A 339 13.75 14.82 -4.54
C GLU A 339 13.44 15.50 -3.19
N GLN A 340 12.63 14.86 -2.35
CA GLN A 340 12.20 15.42 -1.05
C GLN A 340 13.15 15.08 0.12
N GLY A 341 14.05 14.11 -0.05
CA GLY A 341 15.02 13.68 0.96
C GLY A 341 16.43 14.05 0.58
#